data_AF-A0A973RXT2-F1
#
_entry.id   AF-A0A973RXT2-F1
#
_cell.length_a   1.000
_cell.length_b   1.000
_cell.length_c   1.000
_cell.angle_alpha   90.00
_cell.angle_beta   90.00
_cell.angle_gamma   90.00
#
_symmetry.space_group_name_H-M   'P 1'
#
loop_
_entity.id
_entity.type
_entity.pdbx_description
1 polymer ?
#
loop_
_entity_poly.entity_id
_entity_poly.type
_entity_poly.pdbx_seq_one_letter_code
_entity_poly.pdbx_strand_id
1 'polypeptide(L)'
;MTNALVISSTEVAELLRYRCRESFSRKRRALEAIGFPKKLPGLNGWSRPAIERWLENNGQVASNDDTPPAARKPTRLERMFG
;
A
#
# COMPACT_ATOMS: atom_id res chain seq x y z
N MET A 1 -12.81 -20.32 -2.58
CA MET A 1 -11.65 -19.41 -2.43
C MET A 1 -11.17 -19.49 -1.00
N THR A 2 -9.90 -19.80 -0.75
CA THR A 2 -9.36 -19.98 0.60
C THR A 2 -9.38 -18.64 1.35
N ASN A 3 -10.26 -18.56 2.35
CA ASN A 3 -10.37 -17.47 3.31
C ASN A 3 -9.08 -17.37 4.16
N ALA A 4 -7.99 -16.88 3.59
CA ALA A 4 -6.89 -16.40 4.40
C ALA A 4 -7.40 -15.17 5.14
N LEU A 5 -7.91 -15.38 6.36
CA LEU A 5 -8.45 -14.32 7.22
C LEU A 5 -7.39 -13.27 7.52
N VAL A 6 -6.11 -13.62 7.44
CA VAL A 6 -4.97 -12.79 7.81
C VAL A 6 -4.01 -12.66 6.63
N ILE A 7 -3.71 -11.41 6.25
CA ILE A 7 -2.80 -11.05 5.17
C ILE A 7 -1.57 -10.29 5.70
N SER A 8 -0.43 -10.52 5.06
CA SER A 8 0.86 -9.93 5.42
C SER A 8 1.00 -8.48 4.95
N SER A 9 2.00 -7.75 5.43
CA SER A 9 2.21 -6.34 4.99
C SER A 9 2.37 -6.19 3.47
N THR A 10 2.95 -7.19 2.81
CA THR A 10 3.12 -7.20 1.34
C THR A 10 1.77 -7.33 0.65
N GLU A 11 0.99 -8.33 1.03
CA GLU A 11 -0.38 -8.54 0.53
C GLU A 11 -1.27 -7.30 0.77
N VAL A 12 -1.17 -6.66 1.94
CA VAL A 12 -1.89 -5.42 2.23
C VAL A 12 -1.45 -4.30 1.28
N ALA A 13 -0.14 -4.18 1.03
CA ALA A 13 0.39 -3.21 0.09
C ALA A 13 -0.16 -3.44 -1.33
N GLU A 14 -0.20 -4.69 -1.79
CA GLU A 14 -0.76 -5.05 -3.10
C GLU A 14 -2.26 -4.76 -3.19
N LEU A 15 -3.02 -5.08 -2.15
CA LEU A 15 -4.46 -4.79 -2.06
C LEU A 15 -4.75 -3.28 -2.14
N LEU A 16 -3.90 -2.47 -1.53
CA LEU A 16 -3.95 -1.00 -1.53
C LEU A 16 -3.26 -0.36 -2.75
N ARG A 17 -2.77 -1.17 -3.70
CA ARG A 17 -2.00 -0.76 -4.89
C ARG A 17 -0.74 0.04 -4.58
N TYR A 18 -0.12 -0.18 -3.43
CA TYR A 18 1.22 0.32 -3.16
C TYR A 18 2.26 -0.46 -3.94
N ARG A 19 3.24 0.26 -4.50
CA ARG A 19 4.37 -0.35 -5.23
C ARG A 19 5.19 -1.34 -4.39
N CYS A 20 5.35 -1.06 -3.09
CA CYS A 20 6.20 -1.84 -2.20
C CYS A 20 5.68 -1.79 -0.75
N ARG A 21 6.04 -2.81 0.04
CA ARG A 21 5.78 -2.89 1.49
C ARG A 21 6.26 -1.65 2.25
N GLU A 22 7.40 -1.08 1.86
CA GLU A 22 7.97 0.10 2.54
C GLU A 22 7.11 1.35 2.38
N SER A 23 6.55 1.57 1.19
CA SER A 23 5.63 2.69 0.93
C SER A 23 4.38 2.58 1.80
N PHE A 24 3.81 1.37 1.90
CA PHE A 24 2.74 1.10 2.83
C PHE A 24 3.16 1.35 4.28
N SER A 25 4.33 0.87 4.71
CA SER A 25 4.82 1.06 6.09
C SER A 25 4.93 2.54 6.49
N ARG A 26 5.41 3.39 5.57
CA ARG A 26 5.50 4.85 5.77
C ARG A 26 4.13 5.51 5.89
N LYS A 27 3.18 5.13 5.02
CA LYS A 27 1.82 5.70 5.01
C LYS A 27 0.87 5.04 6.00
N ARG A 28 1.24 3.89 6.58
CA ARG A 28 0.44 3.14 7.56
C ARG A 28 -0.01 4.03 8.71
N ARG A 29 0.88 4.86 9.27
CA ARG A 29 0.51 5.75 10.38
C ARG A 29 -0.56 6.76 9.99
N ALA A 30 -0.51 7.28 8.77
CA ALA A 30 -1.54 8.18 8.25
C ALA A 30 -2.86 7.43 8.01
N LEU A 31 -2.78 6.21 7.47
CA LEU A 31 -3.94 5.32 7.31
C LEU A 31 -4.59 4.99 8.67
N GLU A 32 -3.79 4.67 9.69
CA GLU A 32 -4.29 4.40 11.05
C GLU A 32 -4.98 5.63 11.66
N ALA A 33 -4.55 6.85 11.32
CA ALA A 33 -5.20 8.08 11.77
C ALA A 33 -6.59 8.29 11.15
N ILE A 34 -6.81 7.78 9.93
CA ILE A 34 -8.12 7.82 9.25
C ILE A 34 -8.97 6.56 9.51
N GLY A 35 -8.58 5.74 10.49
CA GLY A 35 -9.35 4.56 10.91
C GLY A 35 -9.01 3.26 10.19
N PHE A 36 -7.85 3.17 9.53
CA PHE A 36 -7.38 1.90 8.97
C PHE A 36 -7.23 0.82 10.05
N PRO A 37 -7.60 -0.44 9.78
CA PRO A 37 -7.50 -1.53 10.76
C PRO A 37 -6.08 -1.72 11.29
N LYS A 38 -5.97 -1.86 12.61
CA LYS A 38 -4.70 -2.15 13.28
C LYS A 38 -4.28 -3.61 13.05
N LYS A 39 -2.99 -3.86 13.23
CA LYS A 39 -2.41 -5.20 13.14
C LYS A 39 -2.96 -6.09 14.27
N LEU A 40 -3.21 -7.36 13.97
CA LEU A 40 -3.76 -8.29 14.95
C LEU A 40 -2.73 -8.59 16.06
N PRO A 41 -3.13 -8.57 17.35
CA PRO A 41 -2.22 -8.91 18.45
C PRO A 41 -1.81 -10.38 18.35
N GLY A 42 -0.50 -10.66 18.46
CA GLY A 42 0.05 -12.01 18.34
C GLY A 42 0.21 -12.54 16.90
N LEU A 43 -0.22 -11.78 15.89
CA LEU A 43 -0.09 -12.16 14.49
C LEU A 43 0.63 -11.06 13.69
N ASN A 44 1.50 -11.48 12.77
CA ASN A 44 2.24 -10.55 11.92
C ASN A 44 1.44 -10.04 10.71
N GLY A 45 0.11 -9.97 10.80
CA GLY A 45 -0.76 -9.57 9.69
C GLY A 45 -2.03 -8.82 10.09
N TRP A 46 -2.82 -8.50 9.07
CA TRP A 46 -4.10 -7.80 9.17
C TRP A 46 -5.24 -8.67 8.71
N SER A 47 -6.43 -8.43 9.23
CA SER A 47 -7.61 -9.11 8.73
C SER A 47 -7.96 -8.63 7.32
N ARG A 48 -7.86 -9.52 6.33
CA ARG A 48 -8.27 -9.25 4.95
C ARG A 48 -9.71 -8.69 4.86
N PRO A 49 -10.73 -9.32 5.47
CA PRO A 49 -12.10 -8.80 5.39
C PRO A 49 -12.27 -7.44 6.09
N ALA A 50 -11.44 -7.12 7.09
CA ALA A 50 -11.48 -5.81 7.74
C ALA A 50 -10.92 -4.71 6.82
N ILE A 51 -9.87 -5.02 6.06
CA ILE A 51 -9.30 -4.09 5.09
C ILE A 51 -10.25 -3.92 3.90
N GLU A 52 -10.82 -5.01 3.38
CA GLU A 52 -11.81 -4.94 2.30
C GLU A 52 -13.01 -4.09 2.72
N ARG A 53 -13.58 -4.31 3.91
CA ARG A 53 -14.68 -3.48 4.43
C ARG A 53 -14.28 -2.02 4.63
N TRP A 54 -13.06 -1.77 5.09
CA TRP A 54 -12.54 -0.41 5.22
C TRP A 54 -12.37 0.25 3.84
N LEU A 55 -11.91 -0.49 2.84
CA LEU A 55 -11.83 -0.04 1.44
C LEU A 55 -13.21 0.23 0.86
N GLU A 56 -14.20 -0.62 1.09
CA GLU A 56 -15.58 -0.37 0.63
C GLU A 56 -16.13 0.95 1.21
N ASN A 57 -15.81 1.24 2.48
CA ASN A 57 -16.24 2.46 3.15
C ASN A 57 -15.39 3.71 2.80
N ASN A 58 -14.12 3.54 2.40
CA ASN A 58 -13.15 4.64 2.20
C ASN A 58 -12.53 4.65 0.79
N GLY A 59 -13.16 3.99 -0.18
CA GLY A 59 -12.55 3.42 -1.41
C GLY A 59 -11.73 4.33 -2.33
N GLN A 60 -11.72 5.64 -2.11
CA GLN A 60 -10.84 6.58 -2.81
C GLN A 60 -9.59 7.00 -2.03
N VAL A 61 -9.61 6.98 -0.70
CA VAL A 61 -8.51 7.50 0.14
C VAL A 61 -7.30 6.55 0.14
N ALA A 62 -7.54 5.28 -0.16
CA ALA A 62 -6.57 4.22 -0.06
C ALA A 62 -5.76 3.99 -1.35
N SER A 63 -6.34 4.34 -2.50
CA SER A 63 -5.73 4.11 -3.81
C SER A 63 -4.58 5.09 -4.00
N ASN A 64 -3.36 4.66 -3.68
CA ASN A 64 -2.16 5.45 -3.91
C ASN A 64 -1.62 5.22 -5.34
N ASP A 65 -2.52 5.37 -6.30
CA ASP A 65 -2.21 5.43 -7.74
C ASP A 65 -1.50 6.76 -8.11
N ASP A 66 -1.41 7.70 -7.16
CA ASP A 66 -0.57 8.89 -7.30
C ASP A 66 0.90 8.57 -6.97
N THR A 67 1.53 7.81 -7.86
CA THR A 67 2.94 8.08 -8.17
C THR A 67 3.12 7.83 -9.67
N PRO A 68 3.35 8.89 -10.48
CA PRO A 68 3.57 8.77 -11.91
C PRO A 68 4.70 7.77 -12.21
N PRO A 69 4.65 7.07 -13.36
CA PRO A 69 5.67 6.09 -13.73
C PRO A 69 7.02 6.74 -13.54
N ALA A 70 7.90 6.07 -12.79
CA ALA A 70 9.23 6.54 -12.46
C ALA A 70 9.80 7.36 -13.63
N ALA A 71 9.83 8.69 -13.45
CA ALA A 71 10.51 9.57 -14.37
C ALA A 71 11.94 9.03 -14.44
N ARG A 72 12.26 8.36 -15.56
CA ARG A 72 13.63 8.07 -15.95
C ARG A 72 14.29 9.44 -15.98
N LYS A 73 15.00 9.79 -14.91
CA LYS A 73 15.90 10.93 -14.94
C LYS A 73 16.88 10.61 -16.07
N PRO A 74 16.97 11.40 -17.15
CA PRO A 74 17.97 11.15 -18.17
C PRO A 74 19.31 11.15 -17.46
N THR A 75 20.02 10.03 -17.54
CA THR A 75 21.36 9.88 -16.99
C THR A 75 22.25 10.94 -17.63
N ARG A 76 23.28 11.36 -16.89
CA ARG A 76 24.25 12.39 -17.31
C ARG A 76 24.82 12.17 -18.73
N LEU A 77 24.83 10.91 -19.18
CA LEU A 77 25.25 10.50 -20.52
C LEU A 77 24.43 11.17 -21.64
N GLU A 78 23.12 11.36 -21.46
CA GLU A 78 22.25 11.93 -22.52
C GLU A 78 22.36 13.46 -22.66
N ARG A 79 23.07 14.14 -21.75
CA ARG A 79 23.34 15.60 -21.85
C ARG A 79 24.62 15.93 -22.60
N MET A 80 25.45 14.93 -22.90
CA MET A 80 26.78 15.13 -23.48
C MET A 80 26.81 14.96 -25.02
N PHE A 81 25.71 14.47 -25.62
CA PHE A 81 25.62 14.17 -27.06
C PHE A 81 24.44 14.85 -27.75
N GLY A 82 23.90 15.93 -27.16
CA GLY A 82 22.84 16.76 -27.76
C GLY A 82 23.38 18.04 -28.38
#